data_AF-A0A151EPW7-F1
#
_entry.id   AF-A0A151EPW7-F1
#
_cell.length_a   1.000
_cell.length_b   1.000
_cell.length_c   1.000
_cell.angle_alpha   90.00
_cell.angle_beta   90.00
_cell.angle_gamma   90.00
#
_symmetry.space_group_name_H-M   'P 1'
#
loop_
_entity.id
_entity.type
_entity.pdbx_description
1 polymer ?
#
loop_
_entity_poly.entity_id
_entity_poly.type
_entity_poly.pdbx_seq_one_letter_code
_entity_poly.pdbx_strand_id
1 'polypeptide(L)'
;MKGEDGEMKHKIFYKNQFAVAGVIEALLLVALVAIILSFIQLYYVPEIMKDREADHMDQVLNQFSNLKSVIEIQSTMGIINEESGNPKYTAYTSTSSPITMGSRELPYFISQRSFGQILIRDQEASGPYMINIQPAPLDFPLGIPLTQIKYEAFNYYYLDATKIIYALEGGGIILKQTDGEVMRVYPAMNIVNFTNEIEINWDIPIFKALPGKNSSAGYKESYIRTNYTTYYEHQGGANFIQIYTDYPDAWNHSFINTTRGLLWEYYDNGYINIQVDESTNPDRVIITPGTKDIDLRLTIIEIGTQVGAGAVIS
;
A
#
# COMPACT_ATOMS: atom_id res chain seq x y z
N MET A 1 -90.66 -59.11 13.66
CA MET A 1 -89.25 -59.55 13.52
C MET A 1 -88.43 -58.30 13.25
N LYS A 2 -87.69 -57.79 14.24
CA LYS A 2 -86.23 -57.99 14.41
C LYS A 2 -85.48 -57.64 13.11
N GLY A 3 -84.66 -56.60 13.02
CA GLY A 3 -84.13 -55.71 14.04
C GLY A 3 -83.06 -54.80 13.45
N GLU A 4 -82.44 -54.07 14.38
CA GLU A 4 -81.13 -53.42 14.35
C GLU A 4 -80.94 -52.16 13.49
N ASP A 5 -81.15 -51.05 14.20
CA ASP A 5 -80.39 -49.80 14.17
C ASP A 5 -78.98 -49.94 13.59
N GLY A 6 -78.79 -49.38 12.39
CA GLY A 6 -77.50 -48.99 11.87
C GLY A 6 -77.32 -47.48 12.01
N GLU A 7 -76.93 -47.02 13.21
CA GLU A 7 -76.56 -45.62 13.46
C GLU A 7 -75.31 -45.28 12.63
N MET A 8 -75.49 -44.70 11.44
CA MET A 8 -74.39 -44.17 10.63
C MET A 8 -73.81 -42.92 11.30
N LYS A 9 -72.80 -43.12 12.15
CA LYS A 9 -71.95 -42.04 12.64
C LYS A 9 -71.22 -41.38 11.46
N HIS A 10 -71.75 -40.24 11.01
CA HIS A 10 -70.98 -39.27 10.22
C HIS A 10 -69.81 -38.78 11.10
N LYS A 11 -68.67 -39.49 11.08
CA LYS A 11 -67.41 -38.97 11.61
C LYS A 11 -66.98 -37.85 10.68
N ILE A 12 -67.24 -36.63 11.11
CA ILE A 12 -67.00 -35.43 10.33
C ILE A 12 -65.49 -35.24 10.15
N PHE A 13 -65.07 -35.01 8.91
CA PHE A 13 -63.69 -34.80 8.45
C PHE A 13 -63.03 -33.49 8.97
N TYR A 14 -63.42 -32.96 10.12
CA TYR A 14 -62.88 -31.69 10.65
C TYR A 14 -61.44 -31.80 11.17
N LYS A 15 -60.90 -33.01 11.37
CA LYS A 15 -59.54 -33.19 11.93
C LYS A 15 -58.40 -32.97 10.91
N ASN A 16 -58.71 -32.91 9.61
CA ASN A 16 -57.69 -32.81 8.55
C ASN A 16 -57.34 -31.37 8.19
N GLN A 17 -58.31 -30.43 8.27
CA GLN A 17 -58.09 -29.04 7.90
C GLN A 17 -57.17 -28.29 8.88
N PHE A 18 -57.23 -28.60 10.18
CA PHE A 18 -56.32 -28.01 11.18
C PHE A 18 -54.87 -28.50 11.01
N ALA A 19 -54.68 -29.77 10.66
CA ALA A 19 -53.35 -30.31 10.38
C ALA A 19 -52.74 -29.67 9.12
N VAL A 20 -53.54 -29.50 8.06
CA VAL A 20 -53.12 -28.81 6.84
C VAL A 20 -52.83 -27.33 7.10
N ALA A 21 -53.68 -26.64 7.88
CA ALA A 21 -53.45 -25.24 8.25
C ALA A 21 -52.15 -25.04 9.04
N GLY A 22 -51.84 -25.92 10.01
CA GLY A 22 -50.59 -25.85 10.77
C GLY A 22 -49.34 -26.10 9.92
N VAL A 23 -49.43 -26.98 8.91
CA VAL A 23 -48.33 -27.19 7.95
C VAL A 23 -48.14 -25.95 7.06
N ILE A 24 -49.24 -25.35 6.58
CA ILE A 24 -49.17 -24.12 5.77
C ILE A 24 -48.58 -22.97 6.58
N GLU A 25 -48.98 -22.81 7.85
CA GLU A 25 -48.45 -21.79 8.75
C GLU A 25 -46.94 -21.96 8.96
N ALA A 26 -46.48 -23.18 9.23
CA ALA A 26 -45.05 -23.46 9.38
C ALA A 26 -44.27 -23.18 8.09
N LEU A 27 -44.81 -23.55 6.93
CA LEU A 27 -44.19 -23.26 5.63
C LEU A 27 -44.09 -21.75 5.38
N LEU A 28 -45.12 -20.97 5.72
CA LEU A 28 -45.11 -19.52 5.59
C LEU A 28 -44.07 -18.88 6.52
N LEU A 29 -43.91 -19.37 7.75
CA LEU A 29 -42.88 -18.89 8.67
C LEU A 29 -41.47 -19.19 8.14
N VAL A 30 -41.23 -20.40 7.63
CA VAL A 30 -39.93 -20.75 7.02
C VAL A 30 -39.66 -19.89 5.79
N ALA A 31 -40.67 -19.69 4.93
CA ALA A 31 -40.55 -18.82 3.76
C ALA A 31 -40.25 -17.36 4.14
N LEU A 32 -40.92 -16.84 5.18
CA LEU A 32 -40.67 -15.49 5.68
C LEU A 32 -39.25 -15.33 6.21
N VAL A 33 -38.77 -16.28 7.01
CA VAL A 33 -37.38 -16.27 7.51
C VAL A 33 -36.40 -16.34 6.35
N ALA A 34 -36.65 -17.19 5.34
CA ALA A 34 -35.82 -17.28 4.15
C ALA A 34 -35.76 -15.94 3.38
N ILE A 35 -36.90 -15.26 3.21
CA ILE A 35 -36.95 -13.93 2.56
C ILE A 35 -36.12 -12.90 3.33
N ILE A 36 -36.25 -12.87 4.66
CA ILE A 36 -35.48 -11.96 5.51
C ILE A 36 -33.98 -12.25 5.38
N LEU A 37 -33.57 -13.52 5.44
CA LEU A 37 -32.17 -13.91 5.27
C LEU A 37 -31.63 -13.55 3.87
N SER A 38 -32.43 -13.77 2.81
CA SER A 38 -32.06 -13.38 1.45
C SER A 38 -31.90 -11.86 1.34
N PHE A 39 -32.76 -11.07 1.97
CA PHE A 39 -32.65 -9.62 1.98
C PHE A 39 -31.37 -9.15 2.68
N ILE A 40 -31.06 -9.73 3.86
CA ILE A 40 -29.82 -9.44 4.59
C ILE A 40 -28.59 -9.77 3.72
N GLN A 41 -28.59 -10.94 3.09
CA GLN A 41 -27.49 -11.42 2.28
C GLN A 41 -27.26 -10.58 1.02
N LEU A 42 -28.32 -10.04 0.40
CA LEU A 42 -28.21 -9.28 -0.84
C LEU A 42 -27.91 -7.80 -0.63
N TYR A 43 -28.36 -7.20 0.48
CA TYR A 43 -28.27 -5.75 0.68
C TYR A 43 -27.32 -5.36 1.81
N TYR A 44 -27.39 -6.01 2.97
CA TYR A 44 -26.60 -5.60 4.14
C TYR A 44 -25.20 -6.19 4.14
N VAL A 45 -25.03 -7.46 3.74
CA VAL A 45 -23.72 -8.12 3.72
C VAL A 45 -22.72 -7.39 2.81
N PRO A 46 -23.06 -7.02 1.56
CA PRO A 46 -22.13 -6.28 0.71
C PRO A 46 -21.69 -4.93 1.29
N GLU A 47 -22.61 -4.18 1.90
CA GLU A 47 -22.30 -2.88 2.50
C GLU A 47 -21.35 -3.01 3.69
N ILE A 48 -21.62 -3.96 4.59
CA ILE A 48 -20.73 -4.23 5.73
C ILE A 48 -19.35 -4.68 5.25
N MET A 49 -19.29 -5.47 4.18
CA MET A 49 -18.01 -5.93 3.62
C MET A 49 -17.24 -4.79 2.95
N LYS A 50 -17.93 -3.86 2.29
CA LYS A 50 -17.32 -2.65 1.72
C LYS A 50 -16.67 -1.79 2.79
N ASP A 51 -17.37 -1.54 3.90
CA ASP A 51 -16.83 -0.80 5.04
C ASP A 51 -15.61 -1.51 5.64
N ARG A 52 -15.67 -2.84 5.78
CA ARG A 52 -14.53 -3.63 6.28
C ARG A 52 -13.31 -3.60 5.38
N GLU A 53 -13.49 -3.65 4.07
CA GLU A 53 -12.40 -3.54 3.12
C GLU A 53 -11.82 -2.12 3.12
N ALA A 54 -12.64 -1.08 3.28
CA ALA A 54 -12.17 0.30 3.47
C ALA A 54 -11.33 0.45 4.75
N ASP A 55 -11.86 -0.01 5.90
CA ASP A 55 -11.15 0.00 7.19
C ASP A 55 -9.83 -0.78 7.12
N HIS A 56 -9.81 -1.90 6.39
CA HIS A 56 -8.61 -2.68 6.15
C HIS A 56 -7.58 -1.88 5.35
N MET A 57 -7.98 -1.14 4.31
CA MET A 57 -7.04 -0.30 3.56
C MET A 57 -6.45 0.84 4.41
N ASP A 58 -7.23 1.42 5.34
CA ASP A 58 -6.72 2.42 6.28
C ASP A 58 -5.74 1.80 7.28
N GLN A 59 -6.01 0.58 7.75
CA GLN A 59 -5.08 -0.17 8.57
C GLN A 59 -3.75 -0.43 7.84
N VAL A 60 -3.80 -0.81 6.56
CA VAL A 60 -2.60 -1.04 5.76
C VAL A 60 -1.80 0.26 5.57
N LEU A 61 -2.45 1.39 5.29
CA LEU A 61 -1.77 2.68 5.19
C LEU A 61 -1.03 3.05 6.50
N ASN A 62 -1.67 2.81 7.64
CA ASN A 62 -1.04 3.03 8.95
C ASN A 62 0.16 2.10 9.17
N GLN A 63 0.06 0.84 8.74
CA GLN A 63 1.17 -0.12 8.80
C GLN A 63 2.34 0.28 7.89
N PHE A 64 2.06 0.82 6.70
CA PHE A 64 3.08 1.37 5.80
C PHE A 64 3.74 2.62 6.38
N SER A 65 2.97 3.51 7.00
CA SER A 65 3.51 4.69 7.71
C SER A 65 4.44 4.28 8.85
N ASN A 66 4.07 3.24 9.61
CA ASN A 66 4.94 2.67 10.64
C ASN A 66 6.22 2.06 10.03
N LEU A 67 6.09 1.26 8.97
CA LEU A 67 7.25 0.70 8.27
C LEU A 67 8.20 1.80 7.77
N LYS A 68 7.68 2.88 7.17
CA LYS A 68 8.48 4.04 6.77
C LYS A 68 9.22 4.65 7.96
N SER A 69 8.52 4.90 9.08
CA SER A 69 9.14 5.46 10.29
C SER A 69 10.25 4.56 10.84
N VAL A 70 10.05 3.23 10.84
CA VAL A 70 11.07 2.26 11.23
C VAL A 70 12.32 2.37 10.33
N ILE A 71 12.13 2.44 9.01
CA ILE A 71 13.22 2.59 8.05
C ILE A 71 13.98 3.91 8.27
N GLU A 72 13.27 5.01 8.50
CA GLU A 72 13.90 6.32 8.77
C GLU A 72 14.72 6.30 10.06
N ILE A 73 14.17 5.75 11.15
CA ILE A 73 14.91 5.60 12.42
C ILE A 73 16.15 4.72 12.22
N GLN A 74 16.02 3.60 11.52
CA GLN A 74 17.15 2.71 11.21
C GLN A 74 18.21 3.43 10.37
N SER A 75 17.80 4.25 9.41
CA SER A 75 18.68 5.04 8.54
C SER A 75 19.48 6.04 9.36
N THR A 76 18.82 6.90 10.13
CA THR A 76 19.49 7.91 10.98
C THR A 76 20.42 7.26 12.00
N MET A 77 19.98 6.17 12.66
CA MET A 77 20.83 5.46 13.61
C MET A 77 22.02 4.79 12.94
N GLY A 78 21.85 4.25 11.74
CA GLY A 78 22.92 3.62 10.96
C GLY A 78 24.02 4.62 10.62
N ILE A 79 23.64 5.76 10.04
CA ILE A 79 24.55 6.83 9.63
C ILE A 79 25.37 7.35 10.82
N ILE A 80 24.71 7.72 11.93
CA ILE A 80 25.40 8.24 13.13
C ILE A 80 26.46 7.27 13.66
N ASN A 81 26.20 5.95 13.58
CA ASN A 81 27.15 4.95 14.06
C ASN A 81 28.36 4.78 13.13
N GLU A 82 28.16 4.87 11.80
CA GLU A 82 29.26 4.80 10.83
C GLU A 82 30.16 6.04 10.87
N GLU A 83 29.59 7.23 11.04
CA GLU A 83 30.35 8.49 11.15
C GLU A 83 31.23 8.58 12.40
N SER A 84 30.93 7.82 13.45
CA SER A 84 31.60 7.93 14.75
C SER A 84 33.08 7.48 14.74
N GLY A 85 33.66 7.06 13.60
CA GLY A 85 35.10 6.74 13.43
C GLY A 85 35.61 5.51 14.19
N ASN A 86 34.82 5.01 15.15
CA ASN A 86 34.97 3.74 15.85
C ASN A 86 33.57 3.10 15.94
N PRO A 87 33.11 2.36 14.92
CA PRO A 87 31.79 1.72 14.92
C PRO A 87 31.75 0.66 16.03
N LYS A 88 31.38 1.08 17.24
CA LYS A 88 31.44 0.24 18.45
C LYS A 88 30.19 -0.61 18.62
N TYR A 89 29.11 -0.23 17.92
CA TYR A 89 27.82 -0.91 17.89
C TYR A 89 27.26 -0.70 16.48
N THR A 90 27.39 -1.68 15.60
CA THR A 90 26.57 -1.67 14.40
C THR A 90 25.13 -1.91 14.85
N ALA A 91 24.31 -0.85 14.82
CA ALA A 91 22.89 -0.95 15.14
C ALA A 91 22.13 -1.64 14.00
N TYR A 92 22.52 -2.88 13.67
CA TYR A 92 21.78 -3.79 12.82
C TYR A 92 20.53 -4.31 13.56
N THR A 93 19.77 -3.41 14.20
CA THR A 93 18.53 -3.82 14.87
C THR A 93 17.50 -4.12 13.78
N SER A 94 17.45 -5.39 13.38
CA SER A 94 16.43 -5.87 12.46
C SER A 94 15.08 -5.65 13.11
N THR A 95 14.22 -4.88 12.44
CA THR A 95 12.88 -4.58 12.92
C THR A 95 11.87 -5.25 12.00
N SER A 96 10.81 -5.78 12.58
CA SER A 96 9.78 -6.53 11.88
C SER A 96 8.47 -5.75 11.91
N SER A 97 8.04 -5.26 10.76
CA SER A 97 6.80 -4.50 10.62
C SER A 97 5.67 -5.42 10.13
N PRO A 98 4.57 -5.58 10.89
CA PRO A 98 3.43 -6.38 10.46
C PRO A 98 2.63 -5.65 9.38
N ILE A 99 2.22 -6.39 8.35
CA ILE A 99 1.30 -5.93 7.32
C ILE A 99 0.12 -6.91 7.26
N THR A 100 -1.11 -6.41 7.37
CA THR A 100 -2.33 -7.20 7.30
C THR A 100 -2.72 -7.41 5.84
N MET A 101 -2.69 -8.66 5.39
CA MET A 101 -2.80 -8.95 3.96
C MET A 101 -4.22 -8.90 3.40
N GLY A 102 -5.22 -9.21 4.22
CA GLY A 102 -6.62 -9.30 3.79
C GLY A 102 -7.59 -9.13 4.95
N SER A 103 -8.86 -9.04 4.62
CA SER A 103 -9.96 -9.01 5.58
C SER A 103 -10.52 -10.42 5.81
N ARG A 104 -11.20 -10.62 6.95
CA ARG A 104 -11.85 -11.90 7.28
C ARG A 104 -13.31 -11.89 6.83
N GLU A 105 -13.81 -13.08 6.51
CA GLU A 105 -15.23 -13.31 6.21
C GLU A 105 -16.13 -13.00 7.43
N LEU A 106 -17.38 -12.62 7.17
CA LEU A 106 -18.43 -12.47 8.17
C LEU A 106 -18.87 -13.85 8.70
N PRO A 107 -18.86 -14.08 10.02
CA PRO A 107 -19.42 -15.29 10.60
C PRO A 107 -20.90 -15.46 10.22
N TYR A 108 -21.32 -16.69 9.92
CA TYR A 108 -22.71 -17.07 9.62
C TYR A 108 -23.30 -16.53 8.30
N PHE A 109 -22.56 -15.72 7.55
CA PHE A 109 -22.96 -15.21 6.23
C PHE A 109 -22.02 -15.72 5.15
N ILE A 110 -22.54 -15.91 3.94
CA ILE A 110 -21.70 -16.27 2.79
C ILE A 110 -21.07 -14.97 2.28
N SER A 111 -19.87 -14.65 2.75
CA SER A 111 -19.12 -13.46 2.31
C SER A 111 -17.80 -13.88 1.68
N GLN A 112 -17.34 -13.15 0.67
CA GLN A 112 -16.03 -13.41 0.08
C GLN A 112 -14.93 -12.80 0.95
N ARG A 113 -13.81 -13.51 1.05
CA ARG A 113 -12.63 -13.06 1.79
C ARG A 113 -11.73 -12.24 0.87
N SER A 114 -11.26 -11.08 1.30
CA SER A 114 -10.24 -10.34 0.55
C SER A 114 -8.83 -10.91 0.79
N PHE A 115 -8.00 -10.84 -0.23
CA PHE A 115 -6.61 -11.27 -0.19
C PHE A 115 -5.70 -10.11 -0.54
N GLY A 116 -4.44 -10.22 -0.20
CA GLY A 116 -3.42 -9.27 -0.65
C GLY A 116 -2.08 -9.94 -0.87
N GLN A 117 -1.19 -9.18 -1.50
CA GLN A 117 0.17 -9.60 -1.76
C GLN A 117 1.17 -8.47 -1.50
N ILE A 118 2.32 -8.82 -0.95
CA ILE A 118 3.48 -7.96 -0.78
C ILE A 118 4.52 -8.39 -1.80
N LEU A 119 5.11 -7.42 -2.47
CA LEU A 119 6.14 -7.57 -3.47
C LEU A 119 7.25 -6.56 -3.17
N ILE A 120 8.49 -7.01 -3.11
CA ILE A 120 9.66 -6.16 -3.01
C ILE A 120 10.34 -6.13 -4.38
N ARG A 121 10.44 -4.94 -4.96
CA ARG A 121 11.34 -4.63 -6.07
C ARG A 121 12.63 -4.14 -5.46
N ASP A 122 13.64 -5.00 -5.45
CA ASP A 122 14.96 -4.66 -4.94
C ASP A 122 15.83 -3.97 -5.99
N GLN A 123 17.05 -3.62 -5.60
CA GLN A 123 18.04 -3.00 -6.46
C GLN A 123 18.33 -3.80 -7.75
N GLU A 124 18.43 -5.14 -7.66
CA GLU A 124 18.74 -5.99 -8.83
C GLU A 124 17.55 -6.10 -9.79
N ALA A 125 16.32 -6.07 -9.26
CA ALA A 125 15.07 -6.13 -10.03
C ALA A 125 14.54 -4.76 -10.47
N SER A 126 15.23 -3.66 -10.13
CA SER A 126 14.78 -2.30 -10.44
C SER A 126 14.88 -1.95 -11.92
N GLY A 127 15.76 -2.60 -12.70
CA GLY A 127 15.81 -2.44 -14.16
C GLY A 127 15.77 -0.96 -14.61
N PRO A 128 14.74 -0.53 -15.38
CA PRO A 128 14.63 0.85 -15.87
C PRO A 128 14.06 1.86 -14.85
N TYR A 129 13.62 1.40 -13.66
CA TYR A 129 13.13 2.26 -12.59
C TYR A 129 14.32 2.82 -11.79
N MET A 130 14.55 4.12 -11.91
CA MET A 130 15.74 4.77 -11.33
C MET A 130 15.55 6.28 -11.15
N ILE A 131 16.39 6.87 -10.31
CA ILE A 131 16.59 8.31 -10.19
C ILE A 131 17.90 8.63 -10.91
N ASN A 132 17.79 9.29 -12.06
CA ASN A 132 18.93 9.70 -12.87
C ASN A 132 19.24 11.18 -12.64
N ILE A 133 20.49 11.50 -12.36
CA ILE A 133 20.96 12.84 -11.98
C ILE A 133 22.19 13.15 -12.81
N GLN A 134 22.33 14.41 -13.22
CA GLN A 134 23.51 14.88 -13.94
C GLN A 134 24.13 16.08 -13.22
N PRO A 135 25.41 16.04 -12.82
CA PRO A 135 26.33 14.90 -12.89
C PRO A 135 25.89 13.70 -12.03
N ALA A 136 26.19 12.48 -12.51
CA ALA A 136 25.80 11.27 -11.79
C ALA A 136 26.59 11.09 -10.48
N PRO A 137 25.97 10.54 -9.42
CA PRO A 137 26.68 10.12 -8.22
C PRO A 137 27.78 9.10 -8.55
N LEU A 138 28.92 9.19 -7.85
CA LEU A 138 30.08 8.34 -8.11
C LEU A 138 29.77 6.84 -7.94
N ASP A 139 29.01 6.50 -6.90
CA ASP A 139 28.61 5.12 -6.59
C ASP A 139 27.45 4.62 -7.48
N PHE A 140 26.74 5.53 -8.16
CA PHE A 140 25.58 5.23 -9.00
C PHE A 140 25.71 5.86 -10.39
N PRO A 141 26.75 5.51 -11.18
CA PRO A 141 27.03 6.14 -12.47
C PRO A 141 25.96 5.86 -13.54
N LEU A 142 25.11 4.85 -13.33
CA LEU A 142 23.99 4.49 -14.20
C LEU A 142 22.64 4.96 -13.67
N GLY A 143 22.61 5.71 -12.56
CA GLY A 143 21.40 6.11 -11.85
C GLY A 143 21.19 5.31 -10.56
N ILE A 144 20.48 5.94 -9.62
CA ILE A 144 20.14 5.36 -8.32
C ILE A 144 18.90 4.46 -8.54
N PRO A 145 18.94 3.16 -8.21
CA PRO A 145 17.81 2.26 -8.44
C PRO A 145 16.58 2.69 -7.62
N LEU A 146 15.42 2.81 -8.27
CA LEU A 146 14.17 3.16 -7.62
C LEU A 146 13.46 1.90 -7.12
N THR A 147 13.91 1.46 -5.95
CA THR A 147 13.37 0.26 -5.28
C THR A 147 12.02 0.53 -4.64
N GLN A 148 11.25 -0.54 -4.41
CA GLN A 148 9.90 -0.42 -3.88
C GLN A 148 9.50 -1.60 -2.98
N ILE A 149 8.78 -1.29 -1.90
CA ILE A 149 7.96 -2.25 -1.17
C ILE A 149 6.51 -1.98 -1.53
N LYS A 150 5.87 -2.95 -2.18
CA LYS A 150 4.50 -2.81 -2.70
C LYS A 150 3.56 -3.78 -2.00
N TYR A 151 2.39 -3.29 -1.64
CA TYR A 151 1.24 -4.08 -1.24
C TYR A 151 0.12 -3.91 -2.28
N GLU A 152 -0.49 -5.01 -2.68
CA GLU A 152 -1.64 -5.02 -3.58
C GLU A 152 -2.80 -5.76 -2.92
N ALA A 153 -3.94 -5.07 -2.79
CA ALA A 153 -5.19 -5.63 -2.29
C ALA A 153 -6.08 -6.11 -3.44
N PHE A 154 -6.70 -7.27 -3.24
CA PHE A 154 -7.74 -7.84 -4.09
C PHE A 154 -9.06 -7.77 -3.32
N ASN A 155 -9.67 -6.59 -3.36
CA ASN A 155 -10.96 -6.31 -2.74
C ASN A 155 -12.09 -6.80 -3.66
N TYR A 156 -13.23 -7.16 -3.06
CA TYR A 156 -14.41 -7.65 -3.79
C TYR A 156 -15.61 -6.70 -3.68
N TYR A 157 -15.63 -5.81 -2.68
CA TYR A 157 -16.77 -4.95 -2.36
C TYR A 157 -16.40 -3.46 -2.31
N TYR A 158 -15.18 -3.12 -1.91
CA TYR A 158 -14.65 -1.76 -1.90
C TYR A 158 -14.07 -1.38 -3.25
N LEU A 159 -14.50 -0.21 -3.76
CA LEU A 159 -14.18 0.31 -5.10
C LEU A 159 -14.48 -0.69 -6.22
N ASP A 160 -15.65 -1.34 -6.14
CA ASP A 160 -16.20 -2.22 -7.18
C ASP A 160 -15.21 -3.30 -7.64
N ALA A 161 -14.57 -3.96 -6.68
CA ALA A 161 -13.58 -5.01 -6.89
C ALA A 161 -12.31 -4.58 -7.62
N THR A 162 -11.91 -3.32 -7.48
CA THR A 162 -10.65 -2.86 -8.08
C THR A 162 -9.44 -3.14 -7.20
N LYS A 163 -8.31 -3.34 -7.87
CA LYS A 163 -6.98 -3.46 -7.28
C LYS A 163 -6.57 -2.12 -6.67
N ILE A 164 -6.26 -2.14 -5.38
CA ILE A 164 -5.69 -0.99 -4.66
C ILE A 164 -4.24 -1.31 -4.31
N ILE A 165 -3.34 -0.37 -4.57
CA ILE A 165 -1.91 -0.56 -4.39
C ILE A 165 -1.36 0.49 -3.42
N TYR A 166 -0.64 0.04 -2.41
CA TYR A 166 0.24 0.89 -1.61
C TYR A 166 1.69 0.59 -1.98
N ALA A 167 2.47 1.63 -2.21
CA ALA A 167 3.85 1.53 -2.68
C ALA A 167 4.74 2.45 -1.84
N LEU A 168 5.70 1.89 -1.12
CA LEU A 168 6.80 2.65 -0.52
C LEU A 168 7.93 2.73 -1.54
N GLU A 169 8.16 3.90 -2.12
CA GLU A 169 9.10 4.14 -3.22
C GLU A 169 9.81 5.49 -3.00
N GLY A 170 11.14 5.53 -3.13
CA GLY A 170 11.93 6.76 -2.98
C GLY A 170 11.76 7.45 -1.61
N GLY A 171 11.31 6.72 -0.60
CA GLY A 171 10.99 7.23 0.74
C GLY A 171 9.55 7.75 0.90
N GLY A 172 8.76 7.86 -0.17
CA GLY A 172 7.35 8.26 -0.12
C GLY A 172 6.40 7.06 -0.11
N ILE A 173 5.19 7.23 0.45
CA ILE A 173 4.11 6.24 0.37
C ILE A 173 3.11 6.70 -0.67
N ILE A 174 2.95 5.92 -1.71
CA ILE A 174 2.06 6.12 -2.84
C ILE A 174 0.85 5.22 -2.70
N LEU A 175 -0.33 5.77 -2.98
CA LEU A 175 -1.57 5.03 -3.17
C LEU A 175 -1.94 5.09 -4.65
N LYS A 176 -2.18 3.94 -5.27
CA LYS A 176 -2.73 3.82 -6.62
C LYS A 176 -4.07 3.07 -6.58
N GLN A 177 -5.07 3.70 -7.19
CA GLN A 177 -6.45 3.25 -7.28
C GLN A 177 -6.89 3.35 -8.76
N THR A 178 -8.13 2.95 -9.04
CA THR A 178 -8.69 3.00 -10.41
C THR A 178 -8.76 4.40 -10.98
N ASP A 179 -9.02 5.38 -10.11
CA ASP A 179 -9.26 6.78 -10.42
C ASP A 179 -7.98 7.62 -10.47
N GLY A 180 -6.84 7.03 -10.11
CA GLY A 180 -5.54 7.67 -10.20
C GLY A 180 -4.60 7.25 -9.09
N GLU A 181 -3.59 8.07 -8.87
CA GLU A 181 -2.53 7.82 -7.91
C GLU A 181 -2.14 9.09 -7.17
N VAL A 182 -1.73 8.94 -5.92
CA VAL A 182 -1.39 10.05 -5.06
C VAL A 182 -0.37 9.62 -4.02
N MET A 183 0.61 10.49 -3.76
CA MET A 183 1.53 10.30 -2.65
C MET A 183 0.85 10.71 -1.34
N ARG A 184 0.58 9.74 -0.47
CA ARG A 184 -0.05 9.94 0.85
C ARG A 184 0.94 10.43 1.90
N VAL A 185 2.19 10.00 1.79
CA VAL A 185 3.29 10.46 2.65
C VAL A 185 4.47 10.81 1.75
N TYR A 186 4.97 12.04 1.89
CA TYR A 186 6.08 12.53 1.08
C TYR A 186 7.41 11.86 1.45
N PRO A 187 8.37 11.79 0.51
CA PRO A 187 9.73 11.39 0.81
C PRO A 187 10.36 12.34 1.83
N ALA A 188 11.38 11.86 2.52
CA ALA A 188 12.21 12.67 3.40
C ALA A 188 13.06 13.64 2.55
N MET A 189 12.46 14.77 2.21
CA MET A 189 13.08 15.82 1.40
C MET A 189 12.95 17.16 2.14
N ASN A 190 14.06 17.89 2.20
CA ASN A 190 14.13 19.23 2.77
C ASN A 190 14.76 20.19 1.77
N ILE A 191 14.17 21.38 1.62
CA ILE A 191 14.58 22.34 0.60
C ILE A 191 14.95 23.66 1.24
N VAL A 192 16.13 24.16 0.88
CA VAL A 192 16.66 25.44 1.37
C VAL A 192 16.85 26.39 0.20
N ASN A 193 16.29 27.59 0.35
CA ASN A 193 16.34 28.62 -0.66
C ASN A 193 17.50 29.58 -0.40
N PHE A 194 18.53 29.53 -1.25
CA PHE A 194 19.63 30.49 -1.23
C PHE A 194 19.45 31.55 -2.33
N THR A 195 20.34 32.55 -2.36
CA THR A 195 20.21 33.67 -3.29
C THR A 195 20.20 33.21 -4.75
N ASN A 196 21.12 32.32 -5.13
CA ASN A 196 21.34 31.88 -6.52
C ASN A 196 21.00 30.41 -6.77
N GLU A 197 20.79 29.64 -5.70
CA GLU A 197 20.61 28.19 -5.77
C GLU A 197 19.47 27.73 -4.85
N ILE A 198 18.88 26.59 -5.20
CA ILE A 198 17.96 25.83 -4.36
C ILE A 198 18.69 24.56 -3.95
N GLU A 199 18.94 24.39 -2.65
CA GLU A 199 19.53 23.18 -2.11
C GLU A 199 18.42 22.18 -1.78
N ILE A 200 18.47 21.00 -2.38
CA ILE A 200 17.55 19.89 -2.13
C ILE A 200 18.31 18.82 -1.36
N ASN A 201 17.90 18.60 -0.11
CA ASN A 201 18.36 17.50 0.73
C ASN A 201 17.35 16.35 0.60
N TRP A 202 17.80 15.16 0.23
CA TRP A 202 16.91 14.01 0.02
C TRP A 202 17.51 12.70 0.54
N ASP A 203 16.80 12.08 1.48
CA ASP A 203 17.10 10.75 1.98
C ASP A 203 16.36 9.69 1.15
N ILE A 204 17.13 8.82 0.47
CA ILE A 204 16.60 7.83 -0.46
C ILE A 204 16.87 6.42 0.08
N PRO A 205 15.84 5.68 0.55
CA PRO A 205 16.01 4.28 0.88
C PRO A 205 16.06 3.40 -0.37
N ILE A 206 17.07 2.54 -0.45
CA ILE A 206 17.23 1.46 -1.44
C ILE A 206 17.02 0.13 -0.73
N PHE A 207 16.12 -0.70 -1.24
CA PHE A 207 15.84 -2.02 -0.70
C PHE A 207 16.66 -3.10 -1.38
N LYS A 208 17.30 -3.94 -0.58
CA LYS A 208 18.00 -5.14 -1.02
C LYS A 208 17.30 -6.36 -0.44
N ALA A 209 16.59 -7.10 -1.25
CA ALA A 209 15.80 -8.23 -0.78
C ALA A 209 16.68 -9.48 -0.59
N LEU A 210 16.39 -10.26 0.45
CA LEU A 210 16.96 -11.59 0.57
C LEU A 210 16.39 -12.50 -0.55
N PRO A 211 17.23 -13.20 -1.34
CA PRO A 211 16.75 -14.04 -2.44
C PRO A 211 15.70 -15.06 -2.00
N GLY A 212 14.59 -15.14 -2.75
CA GLY A 212 13.46 -16.02 -2.43
C GLY A 212 12.55 -15.54 -1.28
N LYS A 213 12.81 -14.35 -0.71
CA LYS A 213 12.00 -13.72 0.34
C LYS A 213 11.51 -12.32 -0.07
N ASN A 214 11.31 -12.10 -1.36
CA ASN A 214 10.86 -10.83 -1.93
C ASN A 214 9.33 -10.73 -2.11
N SER A 215 8.57 -11.78 -1.78
CA SER A 215 7.13 -11.75 -1.93
C SER A 215 6.40 -12.63 -0.92
N SER A 216 5.15 -12.28 -0.64
CA SER A 216 4.23 -13.08 0.17
C SER A 216 2.79 -12.72 -0.21
N ALA A 217 1.90 -13.70 -0.22
CA ALA A 217 0.49 -13.49 -0.51
C ALA A 217 -0.39 -14.28 0.47
N GLY A 218 -1.57 -13.76 0.76
CA GLY A 218 -2.53 -14.43 1.63
C GLY A 218 -3.55 -13.48 2.25
N TYR A 219 -4.14 -13.94 3.35
CA TYR A 219 -5.16 -13.20 4.10
C TYR A 219 -4.77 -12.98 5.58
N LYS A 220 -3.65 -13.55 6.02
CA LYS A 220 -3.13 -13.40 7.39
C LYS A 220 -2.10 -12.28 7.42
N GLU A 221 -1.67 -11.89 8.61
CA GLU A 221 -0.53 -10.97 8.75
C GLU A 221 0.72 -11.58 8.14
N SER A 222 1.44 -10.76 7.38
CA SER A 222 2.81 -11.00 6.97
C SER A 222 3.71 -9.98 7.65
N TYR A 223 5.02 -10.22 7.63
CA TYR A 223 5.98 -9.32 8.25
C TYR A 223 7.02 -8.92 7.23
N ILE A 224 7.37 -7.63 7.24
CA ILE A 224 8.49 -7.11 6.49
C ILE A 224 9.59 -6.82 7.50
N ARG A 225 10.71 -7.53 7.38
CA ARG A 225 11.88 -7.27 8.22
C ARG A 225 12.83 -6.37 7.46
N THR A 226 13.26 -5.31 8.12
CA THR A 226 14.22 -4.34 7.58
C THR A 226 15.43 -4.24 8.49
N ASN A 227 16.59 -4.01 7.91
CA ASN A 227 17.79 -3.63 8.64
C ASN A 227 18.63 -2.67 7.81
N TYR A 228 19.24 -1.72 8.49
CA TYR A 228 20.26 -0.88 7.88
C TYR A 228 21.46 -1.73 7.43
N THR A 229 22.05 -1.40 6.29
CA THR A 229 23.24 -2.06 5.75
C THR A 229 24.39 -1.10 5.60
N THR A 230 24.22 -0.03 4.82
CA THR A 230 25.23 1.01 4.59
C THR A 230 24.56 2.27 4.00
N TYR A 231 25.33 3.33 3.78
CA TYR A 231 24.87 4.54 3.13
C TYR A 231 25.92 5.12 2.18
N TYR A 232 25.46 5.94 1.24
CA TYR A 232 26.28 6.69 0.30
C TYR A 232 25.84 8.15 0.32
N GLU A 233 26.80 9.04 0.07
CA GLU A 233 26.53 10.47 0.00
C GLU A 233 26.88 11.01 -1.38
N HIS A 234 26.05 11.94 -1.84
CA HIS A 234 26.33 12.72 -3.02
C HIS A 234 26.00 14.18 -2.75
N GLN A 235 26.95 15.06 -3.06
CA GLN A 235 26.74 16.49 -3.02
C GLN A 235 27.22 17.13 -4.33
N GLY A 236 26.39 17.99 -4.90
CA GLY A 236 26.81 18.91 -5.95
C GLY A 236 25.65 19.45 -6.78
N GLY A 237 25.98 20.37 -7.68
CA GLY A 237 25.02 20.97 -8.60
C GLY A 237 24.40 19.94 -9.55
N ALA A 238 23.09 20.04 -9.77
CA ALA A 238 22.33 19.16 -10.66
C ALA A 238 21.74 19.92 -11.86
N ASN A 239 22.11 19.50 -13.06
CA ASN A 239 21.52 19.97 -14.31
C ASN A 239 20.09 19.46 -14.50
N PHE A 240 19.82 18.25 -14.01
CA PHE A 240 18.48 17.67 -13.97
C PHE A 240 18.42 16.56 -12.92
N ILE A 241 17.20 16.29 -12.47
CA ILE A 241 16.81 15.10 -11.70
C ILE A 241 15.66 14.45 -12.46
N GLN A 242 15.79 13.18 -12.82
CA GLN A 242 14.78 12.39 -13.53
C GLN A 242 14.38 11.19 -12.69
N ILE A 243 13.11 11.05 -12.37
CA ILE A 243 12.57 9.93 -11.58
C ILE A 243 11.74 9.05 -12.52
N TYR A 244 12.25 7.85 -12.84
CA TYR A 244 11.61 6.86 -13.70
C TYR A 244 10.75 5.92 -12.85
N THR A 245 9.43 5.97 -13.01
CA THR A 245 8.47 5.36 -12.07
C THR A 245 7.17 4.93 -12.74
N ASP A 246 6.49 3.93 -12.16
CA ASP A 246 5.12 3.54 -12.53
C ASP A 246 4.06 4.54 -12.01
N TYR A 247 4.50 5.55 -11.24
CA TYR A 247 3.64 6.48 -10.52
C TYR A 247 3.97 7.97 -10.78
N PRO A 248 4.06 8.42 -12.05
CA PRO A 248 4.49 9.78 -12.38
C PRO A 248 3.55 10.85 -11.82
N ASP A 249 2.24 10.62 -11.78
CA ASP A 249 1.26 11.60 -11.29
C ASP A 249 1.39 11.79 -9.78
N ALA A 250 1.64 10.69 -9.05
CA ALA A 250 1.83 10.74 -7.61
C ALA A 250 3.08 11.57 -7.23
N TRP A 251 4.17 11.39 -7.98
CA TRP A 251 5.40 12.18 -7.84
C TRP A 251 5.22 13.63 -8.27
N ASN A 252 4.58 13.88 -9.41
CA ASN A 252 4.35 15.24 -9.87
C ASN A 252 3.47 16.02 -8.88
N HIS A 253 2.35 15.44 -8.44
CA HIS A 253 1.50 16.06 -7.43
C HIS A 253 2.20 16.24 -6.08
N SER A 254 3.13 15.35 -5.68
CA SER A 254 3.87 15.55 -4.44
C SER A 254 4.81 16.76 -4.49
N PHE A 255 5.26 17.14 -5.69
CA PHE A 255 6.13 18.30 -5.89
C PHE A 255 5.36 19.60 -6.08
N ILE A 256 4.38 19.65 -7.00
CA ILE A 256 3.77 20.91 -7.46
C ILE A 256 2.35 21.17 -6.95
N ASN A 257 1.83 20.39 -5.99
CA ASN A 257 0.51 20.67 -5.43
C ASN A 257 0.50 22.01 -4.65
N THR A 258 -0.44 22.89 -4.98
CA THR A 258 -0.51 24.25 -4.42
C THR A 258 -0.71 24.34 -2.90
N THR A 259 -1.20 23.27 -2.27
CA THR A 259 -1.51 23.26 -0.83
C THR A 259 -0.39 22.64 0.00
N ARG A 260 0.32 21.64 -0.55
CA ARG A 260 1.26 20.80 0.22
C ARG A 260 2.49 20.34 -0.58
N GLY A 261 2.63 20.76 -1.84
CA GLY A 261 3.72 20.32 -2.70
C GLY A 261 5.07 20.71 -2.11
N LEU A 262 5.99 19.74 -2.05
CA LEU A 262 7.34 19.94 -1.51
C LEU A 262 8.09 21.06 -2.23
N LEU A 263 7.81 21.22 -3.52
CA LEU A 263 8.53 22.11 -4.43
C LEU A 263 7.66 23.22 -5.02
N TRP A 264 6.40 23.32 -4.57
CA TRP A 264 5.38 24.20 -5.17
C TRP A 264 5.84 25.66 -5.22
N GLU A 265 6.33 26.21 -4.10
CA GLU A 265 6.76 27.61 -4.05
C GLU A 265 7.91 27.90 -5.01
N TYR A 266 8.86 26.97 -5.14
CA TYR A 266 10.03 27.12 -6.02
C TYR A 266 9.65 26.99 -7.49
N TYR A 267 8.70 26.11 -7.79
CA TYR A 267 8.12 25.97 -9.13
C TYR A 267 7.30 27.20 -9.54
N ASP A 268 6.41 27.68 -8.67
CA ASP A 268 5.52 28.83 -8.95
C ASP A 268 6.31 30.14 -9.15
N ASN A 269 7.41 30.31 -8.41
CA ASN A 269 8.34 31.44 -8.59
C ASN A 269 9.28 31.28 -9.81
N GLY A 270 9.23 30.16 -10.54
CA GLY A 270 10.08 29.89 -11.70
C GLY A 270 11.55 29.58 -11.36
N TYR A 271 11.86 29.27 -10.09
CA TYR A 271 13.23 28.95 -9.67
C TYR A 271 13.67 27.60 -10.20
N ILE A 272 12.73 26.66 -10.31
CA ILE A 272 12.91 25.34 -10.90
C ILE A 272 11.75 25.04 -11.85
N ASN A 273 11.96 24.12 -12.78
CA ASN A 273 10.93 23.61 -13.67
C ASN A 273 10.66 22.15 -13.34
N ILE A 274 9.38 21.75 -13.39
CA ILE A 274 8.95 20.37 -13.17
C ILE A 274 8.01 19.99 -14.31
N GLN A 275 8.25 18.83 -14.91
CA GLN A 275 7.46 18.30 -16.01
C GLN A 275 7.36 16.78 -15.91
N VAL A 276 6.23 16.24 -16.38
CA VAL A 276 6.03 14.81 -16.58
C VAL A 276 6.27 14.50 -18.05
N ASP A 277 7.01 13.42 -18.31
CA ASP A 277 7.29 12.90 -19.63
C ASP A 277 6.81 11.44 -19.73
N GLU A 278 5.72 11.26 -20.47
CA GLU A 278 5.04 9.98 -20.72
C GLU A 278 5.51 9.34 -22.04
N SER A 279 6.60 9.83 -22.64
CA SER A 279 7.16 9.25 -23.88
C SER A 279 8.11 8.07 -23.65
N THR A 280 8.42 7.76 -22.39
CA THR A 280 9.32 6.68 -21.97
C THR A 280 8.55 5.54 -21.30
N ASN A 281 9.22 4.39 -21.11
CA ASN A 281 8.65 3.29 -20.31
C ASN A 281 9.71 2.78 -19.33
N PRO A 282 9.59 3.04 -18.02
CA PRO A 282 8.48 3.74 -17.37
C PRO A 282 8.46 5.26 -17.68
N ASP A 283 7.35 5.90 -17.36
CA ASP A 283 7.22 7.36 -17.41
C ASP A 283 8.20 8.01 -16.43
N ARG A 284 8.47 9.31 -16.63
CA ARG A 284 9.39 10.03 -15.75
C ARG A 284 8.91 11.41 -15.34
N VAL A 285 9.28 11.80 -14.12
CA VAL A 285 9.18 13.19 -13.66
C VAL A 285 10.57 13.83 -13.77
N ILE A 286 10.64 15.00 -14.39
CA ILE A 286 11.89 15.72 -14.65
C ILE A 286 11.87 17.05 -13.90
N ILE A 287 12.90 17.28 -13.09
CA ILE A 287 13.17 18.53 -12.41
C ILE A 287 14.41 19.15 -13.05
N THR A 288 14.33 20.41 -13.48
CA THR A 288 15.47 21.16 -14.04
C THR A 288 15.59 22.54 -13.41
N PRO A 289 16.81 23.13 -13.41
CA PRO A 289 17.00 24.53 -13.02
C PRO A 289 16.11 25.47 -13.84
N GLY A 290 15.60 26.51 -13.17
CA GLY A 290 14.88 27.62 -13.77
C GLY A 290 15.72 28.89 -13.71
N THR A 291 15.30 29.86 -12.90
CA THR A 291 16.12 31.06 -12.63
C THR A 291 17.22 30.83 -11.59
N LYS A 292 17.18 29.71 -10.86
CA LYS A 292 18.19 29.34 -9.84
C LYS A 292 18.77 27.98 -10.17
N ASP A 293 20.04 27.80 -9.82
CA ASP A 293 20.71 26.50 -9.93
C ASP A 293 20.16 25.53 -8.86
N ILE A 294 20.28 24.23 -9.10
CA ILE A 294 19.91 23.20 -8.13
C ILE A 294 21.20 22.66 -7.53
N ASP A 295 21.36 22.75 -6.21
CA ASP A 295 22.37 22.00 -5.46
C ASP A 295 21.69 20.79 -4.81
N LEU A 296 22.27 19.60 -4.95
CA LEU A 296 21.66 18.37 -4.51
C LEU A 296 22.53 17.71 -3.46
N ARG A 297 21.92 17.41 -2.31
CA ARG A 297 22.49 16.61 -1.23
C ARG A 297 21.67 15.34 -1.07
N LEU A 298 22.25 14.22 -1.46
CA LEU A 298 21.61 12.91 -1.33
C LEU A 298 22.28 12.12 -0.23
N THR A 299 21.44 11.51 0.58
CA THR A 299 21.83 10.43 1.49
C THR A 299 21.10 9.18 1.01
N ILE A 300 21.84 8.27 0.39
CA ILE A 300 21.30 7.06 -0.21
C ILE A 300 21.53 5.91 0.76
N ILE A 301 20.47 5.34 1.32
CA ILE A 301 20.57 4.36 2.39
C ILE A 301 20.20 2.97 1.90
N GLU A 302 21.12 2.01 2.00
CA GLU A 302 20.85 0.61 1.70
C GLU A 302 20.20 -0.08 2.91
N ILE A 303 19.01 -0.62 2.68
CA ILE A 303 18.20 -1.36 3.66
C ILE A 303 18.05 -2.80 3.20
N GLY A 304 18.59 -3.74 3.97
CA GLY A 304 18.29 -5.16 3.83
C GLY A 304 16.82 -5.43 4.14
N THR A 305 16.13 -6.17 3.27
CA THR A 305 14.69 -6.45 3.37
C THR A 305 14.33 -7.91 3.15
N GLN A 306 13.27 -8.38 3.82
CA GLN A 306 12.68 -9.69 3.58
C GLN A 306 11.22 -9.73 3.98
N VAL A 307 10.45 -10.58 3.30
CA VAL A 307 9.04 -10.84 3.60
C VAL A 307 8.88 -12.21 4.27
N GLY A 308 8.04 -12.24 5.32
CA GLY A 308 7.69 -13.43 6.08
C GLY A 308 8.62 -13.72 7.27
N ALA A 309 8.51 -14.93 7.83
CA ALA A 309 9.46 -15.38 8.85
C ALA A 309 10.82 -15.67 8.18
N GLY A 310 11.87 -14.92 8.53
CA GLY A 310 13.21 -15.05 7.92
C GLY A 310 14.34 -14.41 8.72
N ALA A 311 15.57 -14.93 8.56
CA ALA A 311 16.75 -14.70 9.41
C ALA A 311 17.38 -13.30 9.29
N VAL A 312 18.28 -12.93 10.20
CA VAL A 312 19.03 -11.65 10.14
C VAL A 312 19.80 -11.57 8.82
N ILE A 313 19.62 -10.47 8.07
CA ILE A 313 20.35 -10.19 6.83
C ILE A 313 21.60 -9.41 7.25
N SER A 314 22.77 -10.03 7.11
CA SER A 314 24.08 -9.40 7.30
C SER A 314 24.57 -8.74 6.02
#